data_AF-A0A6G0XSR2-F1
#
_entry.id   AF-A0A6G0XSR2-F1
#
_cell.length_a   1.000
_cell.length_b   1.000
_cell.length_c   1.000
_cell.angle_alpha   90.00
_cell.angle_beta   90.00
_cell.angle_gamma   90.00
#
_symmetry.space_group_name_H-M   'P 1'
#
loop_
_entity.id
_entity.type
_entity.pdbx_description
1 polymer ?
#
loop_
_entity_poly.entity_id
_entity_poly.type
_entity_poly.pdbx_seq_one_letter_code
_entity_poly.pdbx_strand_id
1 'polypeptide(L)'
;MTDEPVQNLAPEAMETHERSEEKMMTVSEEEDSMERKLRLKEAELRALQVEHEEYVASSCEIERELEAEVDRLEDLRLKLLEQVRKATEDQTNARATVESVNKELSKQQSIVSELTLANTTLKSDVQRLEQRNDDLERREREMQATIDDLEHQLDVSVEQGVFLRQENDDLLMRLRESFGGGPATVNPLPMDSKLKYGTDKTVNSPPTSPTSKQSARSTSCGPECSLM
;
A
#
# COMPACT_ATOMS: atom_id res chain seq x y z
N MET A 1 -8.87 13.84 -164.38
CA MET A 1 -7.70 14.73 -164.27
C MET A 1 -8.15 15.95 -163.47
N THR A 2 -7.63 16.33 -162.30
CA THR A 2 -6.64 15.71 -161.38
C THR A 2 -6.69 16.50 -160.04
N ASP A 3 -6.58 15.99 -158.81
CA ASP A 3 -6.64 14.63 -158.19
C ASP A 3 -7.05 14.79 -156.69
N GLU A 4 -6.66 13.94 -155.74
CA GLU A 4 -6.97 14.07 -154.29
C GLU A 4 -6.16 15.17 -153.55
N PRO A 5 -6.46 15.49 -152.27
CA PRO A 5 -5.93 14.68 -151.16
C PRO A 5 -6.91 14.39 -150.01
N VAL A 6 -6.87 13.16 -149.50
CA VAL A 6 -7.46 12.74 -148.22
C VAL A 6 -6.78 13.48 -147.05
N GLN A 7 -7.55 14.17 -146.21
CA GLN A 7 -7.07 14.71 -144.94
C GLN A 7 -7.34 13.74 -143.79
N ASN A 8 -6.29 13.04 -143.36
CA ASN A 8 -6.31 12.30 -142.09
C ASN A 8 -6.29 13.28 -140.91
N LEU A 9 -7.40 13.32 -140.17
CA LEU A 9 -7.57 13.94 -138.84
C LEU A 9 -8.20 12.86 -137.93
N ALA A 10 -7.76 12.59 -136.71
CA ALA A 10 -6.50 12.87 -136.00
C ALA A 10 -6.43 11.87 -134.80
N PRO A 11 -5.25 11.36 -134.36
CA PRO A 11 -5.20 10.44 -133.20
C PRO A 11 -5.22 11.13 -131.83
N GLU A 12 -4.81 12.40 -131.74
CA GLU A 12 -4.48 13.09 -130.47
C GLU A 12 -5.66 13.30 -129.50
N ALA A 13 -6.91 13.14 -129.97
CA ALA A 13 -8.10 13.33 -129.15
C ALA A 13 -8.41 12.14 -128.21
N MET A 14 -7.90 10.94 -128.48
CA MET A 14 -8.05 9.79 -127.56
C MET A 14 -7.01 9.82 -126.45
N GLU A 15 -5.75 10.09 -126.79
CA GLU A 15 -4.60 10.06 -125.87
C GLU A 15 -4.73 11.11 -124.74
N THR A 16 -5.42 12.22 -125.01
CA THR A 16 -5.75 13.25 -124.00
C THR A 16 -6.95 12.87 -123.12
N HIS A 17 -7.90 12.08 -123.63
CA HIS A 17 -9.02 11.54 -122.86
C HIS A 17 -8.53 10.44 -121.91
N GLU A 18 -7.80 9.44 -122.44
CA GLU A 18 -7.18 8.35 -121.65
C GLU A 18 -6.30 8.91 -120.53
N ARG A 19 -5.45 9.90 -120.80
CA ARG A 19 -4.59 10.52 -119.79
C ARG A 19 -5.33 11.40 -118.78
N SER A 20 -6.56 11.82 -119.09
CA SER A 20 -7.46 12.48 -118.13
C SER A 20 -8.18 11.46 -117.24
N GLU A 21 -8.57 10.32 -117.82
CA GLU A 21 -9.18 9.20 -117.10
C GLU A 21 -8.17 8.50 -116.18
N GLU A 22 -6.93 8.31 -116.61
CA GLU A 22 -5.84 7.79 -115.78
C GLU A 22 -5.59 8.69 -114.56
N LYS A 23 -5.59 10.01 -114.76
CA LYS A 23 -5.50 10.97 -113.66
C LYS A 23 -6.70 10.94 -112.73
N MET A 24 -7.91 10.84 -113.29
CA MET A 24 -9.14 10.76 -112.50
C MET A 24 -9.22 9.45 -111.72
N MET A 25 -8.73 8.35 -112.29
CA MET A 25 -8.62 7.05 -111.62
C MET A 25 -7.58 7.10 -110.49
N THR A 26 -6.39 7.67 -110.71
CA THR A 26 -5.39 7.82 -109.63
C THR A 26 -5.87 8.74 -108.51
N VAL A 27 -6.61 9.81 -108.83
CA VAL A 27 -7.21 10.68 -107.80
C VAL A 27 -8.31 9.93 -107.04
N SER A 28 -9.17 9.16 -107.71
CA SER A 28 -10.16 8.30 -107.06
C SER A 28 -9.53 7.24 -106.16
N GLU A 29 -8.41 6.62 -106.57
CA GLU A 29 -7.67 5.65 -105.76
C GLU A 29 -7.01 6.30 -104.54
N GLU A 30 -6.53 7.55 -104.66
CA GLU A 30 -6.02 8.35 -103.56
C GLU A 30 -7.14 8.78 -102.58
N GLU A 31 -8.30 9.20 -103.08
CA GLU A 31 -9.49 9.50 -102.29
C GLU A 31 -9.98 8.27 -101.52
N ASP A 32 -10.13 7.12 -102.19
CA ASP A 32 -10.47 5.84 -101.56
C ASP A 32 -9.43 5.43 -100.51
N SER A 33 -8.14 5.72 -100.75
CA SER A 33 -7.04 5.44 -99.82
C SER A 33 -7.11 6.34 -98.59
N MET A 34 -7.45 7.62 -98.76
CA MET A 34 -7.66 8.56 -97.65
C MET A 34 -8.92 8.22 -96.86
N GLU A 35 -10.03 7.86 -97.51
CA GLU A 35 -11.26 7.49 -96.79
C GLU A 35 -11.07 6.20 -95.97
N ARG A 36 -10.37 5.20 -96.52
CA ARG A 36 -9.96 4.00 -95.76
C ARG A 36 -9.10 4.34 -94.53
N LYS A 37 -8.13 5.25 -94.67
CA LYS A 37 -7.31 5.73 -93.53
C LYS A 37 -8.15 6.49 -92.50
N LEU A 38 -9.09 7.32 -92.94
CA LEU A 38 -10.00 8.06 -92.07
C LEU A 38 -10.86 7.09 -91.24
N ARG A 39 -11.54 6.14 -91.90
CA ARG A 39 -12.36 5.12 -91.25
C ARG A 39 -11.58 4.25 -90.25
N LEU A 40 -10.31 3.93 -90.56
CA LEU A 40 -9.42 3.25 -89.62
C LEU A 40 -9.10 4.13 -88.40
N LYS A 41 -8.78 5.40 -88.58
CA LYS A 41 -8.52 6.33 -87.46
C LYS A 41 -9.76 6.62 -86.62
N GLU A 42 -10.95 6.67 -87.22
CA GLU A 42 -12.22 6.73 -86.50
C GLU A 42 -12.53 5.45 -85.72
N ALA A 43 -12.10 4.28 -86.20
CA ALA A 43 -12.24 3.03 -85.47
C ALA A 43 -11.24 2.96 -84.29
N GLU A 44 -9.97 3.32 -84.51
CA GLU A 44 -8.96 3.44 -83.45
C GLU A 44 -9.37 4.44 -82.37
N LEU A 45 -9.86 5.63 -82.76
CA LEU A 45 -10.28 6.67 -81.82
C LEU A 45 -11.48 6.23 -80.97
N ARG A 46 -12.45 5.52 -81.58
CA ARG A 46 -13.58 4.94 -80.82
C ARG A 46 -13.13 3.82 -79.88
N ALA A 47 -12.21 2.96 -80.30
CA ALA A 47 -11.66 1.92 -79.43
C ALA A 47 -10.93 2.54 -78.22
N LEU A 48 -10.12 3.57 -78.45
CA LEU A 48 -9.40 4.29 -77.39
C LEU A 48 -10.35 5.08 -76.45
N GLN A 49 -11.46 5.60 -76.97
CA GLN A 49 -12.51 6.21 -76.14
C GLN A 49 -13.14 5.19 -75.19
N VAL A 50 -13.50 4.00 -75.68
CA VAL A 50 -14.06 2.92 -74.84
C VAL A 50 -13.03 2.45 -73.81
N GLU A 51 -11.78 2.21 -74.21
CA GLU A 51 -10.69 1.84 -73.27
C GLU A 51 -10.47 2.91 -72.19
N HIS A 52 -10.57 4.20 -72.53
CA HIS A 52 -10.46 5.29 -71.57
C HIS A 52 -11.65 5.35 -70.61
N GLU A 53 -12.88 5.15 -71.10
CA GLU A 53 -14.08 5.07 -70.27
C GLU A 53 -14.03 3.89 -69.29
N GLU A 54 -13.57 2.72 -69.75
CA GLU A 54 -13.34 1.53 -68.92
C GLU A 54 -12.26 1.77 -67.86
N TYR A 55 -11.14 2.41 -68.23
CA TYR A 55 -10.07 2.80 -67.30
C TYR A 55 -10.56 3.77 -66.22
N VAL A 56 -11.31 4.81 -66.61
CA VAL A 56 -11.87 5.79 -65.66
C VAL A 56 -12.88 5.12 -64.71
N ALA A 57 -13.75 4.25 -65.23
CA ALA A 57 -14.70 3.50 -64.41
C ALA A 57 -13.99 2.62 -63.37
N SER A 58 -12.92 1.92 -63.78
CA SER A 58 -12.11 1.08 -62.89
C SER A 58 -11.34 1.91 -61.86
N SER A 59 -10.74 3.05 -62.23
CA SER A 59 -10.05 3.94 -61.29
C SER A 59 -11.02 4.44 -60.21
N CYS A 60 -12.20 4.92 -60.62
CA CYS A 60 -13.20 5.41 -59.67
C CYS A 60 -13.83 4.29 -58.81
N GLU A 61 -13.77 3.01 -59.22
CA GLU A 61 -14.13 1.88 -58.35
C GLU A 61 -13.07 1.62 -57.28
N ILE A 62 -11.79 1.55 -57.68
CA ILE A 62 -10.65 1.37 -56.77
C ILE A 62 -10.55 2.54 -55.77
N GLU A 63 -10.76 3.78 -56.20
CA GLU A 63 -10.80 4.97 -55.34
C GLU A 63 -11.85 4.83 -54.23
N ARG A 64 -13.07 4.38 -54.57
CA ARG A 64 -14.15 4.15 -53.59
C ARG A 64 -13.85 3.00 -52.63
N GLU A 65 -13.19 1.93 -53.09
CA GLU A 65 -12.75 0.84 -52.22
C GLU A 65 -11.67 1.30 -51.23
N LEU A 66 -10.73 2.13 -51.68
CA LEU A 66 -9.67 2.70 -50.84
C LEU A 66 -10.23 3.69 -49.81
N GLU A 67 -11.17 4.56 -50.20
CA GLU A 67 -11.88 5.46 -49.28
C GLU A 67 -12.61 4.67 -48.18
N ALA A 68 -13.34 3.62 -48.54
CA ALA A 68 -14.05 2.77 -47.57
C ALA A 68 -13.09 2.03 -46.61
N GLU A 69 -11.91 1.61 -47.08
CA GLU A 69 -10.89 1.00 -46.21
C GLU A 69 -10.21 2.04 -45.30
N VAL A 70 -9.98 3.27 -45.77
CA VAL A 70 -9.49 4.38 -44.94
C VAL A 70 -10.49 4.68 -43.82
N ASP A 71 -11.77 4.88 -44.14
CA ASP A 71 -12.83 5.11 -43.16
C ASP A 71 -12.84 3.99 -42.11
N ARG A 72 -12.80 2.72 -42.55
CA ARG A 72 -12.77 1.55 -41.66
C ARG A 72 -11.54 1.54 -40.73
N LEU A 73 -10.38 1.96 -41.22
CA LEU A 73 -9.14 2.03 -40.44
C LEU A 73 -9.14 3.20 -39.46
N GLU A 74 -9.69 4.36 -39.82
CA GLU A 74 -9.87 5.49 -38.90
C GLU A 74 -10.85 5.14 -37.77
N ASP A 75 -11.95 4.50 -38.11
CA ASP A 75 -12.98 4.03 -37.17
C ASP A 75 -12.40 2.98 -36.19
N LEU A 76 -11.53 2.09 -36.67
CA LEU A 76 -10.77 1.15 -35.82
C LEU A 76 -9.74 1.88 -34.94
N ARG A 77 -9.01 2.86 -35.48
CA ARG A 77 -8.04 3.67 -34.74
C ARG A 77 -8.71 4.42 -33.59
N LEU A 78 -9.87 5.03 -33.82
CA LEU A 78 -10.64 5.71 -32.77
C LEU A 78 -11.07 4.75 -31.65
N LYS A 79 -11.57 3.55 -32.01
CA LYS A 79 -11.92 2.50 -31.04
C LYS A 79 -10.72 2.04 -30.22
N LEU A 80 -9.55 1.88 -30.83
CA LEU A 80 -8.31 1.51 -30.15
C LEU A 80 -7.80 2.62 -29.22
N LEU A 81 -7.87 3.89 -29.64
CA LEU A 81 -7.49 5.03 -28.78
C LEU A 81 -8.37 5.12 -27.53
N GLU A 82 -9.68 4.90 -27.65
CA GLU A 82 -10.60 4.87 -26.51
C GLU A 82 -10.35 3.67 -25.58
N GLN A 83 -9.99 2.50 -26.13
CA GLN A 83 -9.57 1.35 -25.32
C GLN A 83 -8.27 1.63 -24.55
N VAL A 84 -7.28 2.26 -25.20
CA VAL A 84 -6.02 2.67 -24.56
C VAL A 84 -6.30 3.68 -23.45
N ARG A 85 -7.14 4.69 -23.70
CA ARG A 85 -7.53 5.69 -22.68
C ARG A 85 -8.12 5.02 -21.44
N LYS A 86 -9.13 4.15 -21.60
CA LYS A 86 -9.73 3.38 -20.49
C LYS A 86 -8.69 2.53 -19.76
N ALA A 87 -7.86 1.78 -20.47
CA ALA A 87 -6.83 0.95 -19.87
C ALA A 87 -5.81 1.78 -19.08
N THR A 88 -5.45 2.99 -19.53
CA THR A 88 -4.59 3.90 -18.76
C THR A 88 -5.28 4.45 -17.51
N GLU A 89 -6.56 4.80 -17.59
CA GLU A 89 -7.35 5.25 -16.42
C GLU A 89 -7.46 4.14 -15.37
N ASP A 90 -7.85 2.93 -15.78
CA ASP A 90 -7.89 1.75 -14.92
C ASP A 90 -6.52 1.44 -14.29
N GLN A 91 -5.43 1.55 -15.05
CA GLN A 91 -4.07 1.39 -14.53
C GLN A 91 -3.73 2.45 -13.47
N THR A 92 -4.09 3.72 -13.68
CA THR A 92 -3.83 4.78 -12.69
C THR A 92 -4.65 4.59 -11.42
N ASN A 93 -5.93 4.21 -11.55
CA ASN A 93 -6.82 3.91 -10.42
C ASN A 93 -6.33 2.70 -9.61
N ALA A 94 -5.88 1.64 -10.30
CA ALA A 94 -5.29 0.47 -9.65
C ALA A 94 -4.00 0.82 -8.89
N ARG A 95 -3.11 1.64 -9.48
CA ARG A 95 -1.88 2.11 -8.81
C ARG A 95 -2.19 2.93 -7.56
N ALA A 96 -3.10 3.91 -7.66
CA ALA A 96 -3.51 4.73 -6.52
C ALA A 96 -4.12 3.88 -5.38
N THR A 97 -4.90 2.85 -5.74
CA THR A 97 -5.47 1.89 -4.78
C THR A 97 -4.37 1.08 -4.09
N VAL A 98 -3.41 0.53 -4.85
CA VAL A 98 -2.27 -0.22 -4.31
C VAL A 98 -1.40 0.64 -3.39
N GLU A 99 -1.12 1.90 -3.76
CA GLU A 99 -0.40 2.83 -2.89
C GLU A 99 -1.13 3.14 -1.58
N SER A 100 -2.46 3.29 -1.63
CA SER A 100 -3.29 3.49 -0.45
C SER A 100 -3.27 2.27 0.49
N VAL A 101 -3.46 1.07 -0.08
CA VAL A 101 -3.41 -0.19 0.67
C VAL A 101 -2.02 -0.42 1.29
N ASN A 102 -0.94 -0.12 0.56
CA ASN A 102 0.42 -0.25 1.08
C ASN A 102 0.69 0.70 2.27
N LYS A 103 0.17 1.94 2.23
CA LYS A 103 0.29 2.89 3.36
C LYS A 103 -0.42 2.38 4.62
N GLU A 104 -1.64 1.87 4.46
CA GLU A 104 -2.40 1.31 5.60
C GLU A 104 -1.78 0.00 6.10
N LEU A 105 -1.26 -0.86 5.21
CA LEU A 105 -0.51 -2.07 5.59
C LEU A 105 0.75 -1.72 6.41
N SER A 106 1.54 -0.73 5.99
CA SER A 106 2.72 -0.28 6.74
C SER A 106 2.35 0.27 8.13
N LYS A 107 1.25 1.01 8.23
CA LYS A 107 0.72 1.51 9.50
C LYS A 107 0.27 0.36 10.42
N GLN A 108 -0.43 -0.63 9.88
CA GLN A 108 -0.84 -1.82 10.63
C GLN A 108 0.36 -2.65 11.10
N GLN A 109 1.41 -2.76 10.29
CA GLN A 109 2.67 -3.40 10.69
C GLN A 109 3.36 -2.66 11.85
N SER A 110 3.33 -1.32 11.89
CA SER A 110 3.82 -0.54 13.06
C SER A 110 3.01 -0.86 14.31
N ILE A 111 1.67 -0.81 14.22
CA ILE A 111 0.79 -1.11 15.35
C ILE A 111 1.02 -2.53 15.88
N VAL A 112 1.20 -3.52 14.99
CA VAL A 112 1.50 -4.90 15.39
C VAL A 112 2.87 -4.99 16.09
N SER A 113 3.90 -4.27 15.64
CA SER A 113 5.22 -4.29 16.30
C SER A 113 5.19 -3.62 17.67
N GLU A 114 4.49 -2.49 17.80
CA GLU A 114 4.26 -1.77 19.06
C GLU A 114 3.49 -2.62 20.08
N LEU A 115 2.38 -3.25 19.66
CA LEU A 115 1.60 -4.15 20.51
C LEU A 115 2.41 -5.41 20.91
N THR A 116 3.24 -5.94 20.01
CA THR A 116 4.12 -7.08 20.31
C THR A 116 5.15 -6.69 21.38
N LEU A 117 5.79 -5.53 21.24
CA LEU A 117 6.73 -5.01 22.22
C LEU A 117 6.04 -4.79 23.59
N ALA A 118 4.90 -4.11 23.61
CA ALA A 118 4.12 -3.90 24.83
C ALA A 118 3.72 -5.22 25.51
N ASN A 119 3.32 -6.25 24.73
CA ASN A 119 3.00 -7.58 25.26
C ASN A 119 4.23 -8.25 25.90
N THR A 120 5.42 -8.15 25.29
CA THR A 120 6.65 -8.68 25.88
C THR A 120 7.05 -7.95 27.16
N THR A 121 6.89 -6.63 27.21
CA THR A 121 7.14 -5.83 28.43
C THR A 121 6.20 -6.23 29.55
N LEU A 122 4.88 -6.30 29.29
CA LEU A 122 3.89 -6.69 30.29
C LEU A 122 4.12 -8.11 30.81
N LYS A 123 4.53 -9.06 29.97
CA LYS A 123 4.91 -10.42 30.42
C LYS A 123 6.11 -10.41 31.37
N SER A 124 7.13 -9.60 31.08
CA SER A 124 8.29 -9.45 31.98
C SER A 124 7.90 -8.76 33.30
N ASP A 125 6.99 -7.79 33.27
CA ASP A 125 6.47 -7.14 34.47
C ASP A 125 5.63 -8.08 35.34
N VAL A 126 4.80 -8.94 34.74
CA VAL A 126 4.05 -9.98 35.47
C VAL A 126 5.02 -10.93 36.20
N GLN A 127 6.01 -11.48 35.50
CA GLN A 127 7.02 -12.37 36.12
C GLN A 127 7.78 -11.69 37.28
N ARG A 128 8.09 -10.40 37.13
CA ARG A 128 8.75 -9.59 38.16
C ARG A 128 7.84 -9.31 39.37
N LEU A 129 6.53 -9.19 39.17
CA LEU A 129 5.55 -9.03 40.23
C LEU A 129 5.28 -10.36 40.95
N GLU A 130 5.19 -11.47 40.22
CA GLU A 130 5.09 -12.83 40.77
C GLU A 130 6.29 -13.12 41.69
N GLN A 131 7.52 -12.96 41.20
CA GLN A 131 8.73 -13.14 42.02
C GLN A 131 8.74 -12.24 43.26
N ARG A 132 8.31 -10.98 43.14
CA ARG A 132 8.22 -10.06 44.28
C ARG A 132 7.15 -10.47 45.28
N ASN A 133 6.07 -11.13 44.85
CA ASN A 133 5.05 -11.67 45.74
C ASN A 133 5.61 -12.88 46.51
N ASP A 134 6.26 -13.83 45.83
CA ASP A 134 6.92 -14.98 46.46
C ASP A 134 7.93 -14.53 47.54
N ASP A 135 8.73 -13.50 47.25
CA ASP A 135 9.68 -12.88 48.21
C ASP A 135 8.97 -12.26 49.43
N LEU A 136 7.76 -11.72 49.26
CA LEU A 136 6.97 -11.12 50.34
C LEU A 136 6.30 -12.20 51.21
N GLU A 137 5.65 -13.19 50.59
CA GLU A 137 5.05 -14.34 51.30
C GLU A 137 6.10 -15.16 52.06
N ARG A 138 7.35 -15.19 51.55
CA ARG A 138 8.48 -15.79 52.26
C ARG A 138 8.84 -14.98 53.51
N ARG A 139 8.99 -13.65 53.38
CA ARG A 139 9.31 -12.77 54.52
C ARG A 139 8.20 -12.74 55.57
N GLU A 140 6.94 -12.81 55.15
CA GLU A 140 5.79 -12.96 56.05
C GLU A 140 5.94 -14.22 56.91
N ARG A 141 6.25 -15.37 56.30
CA ARG A 141 6.50 -16.63 57.03
C ARG A 141 7.72 -16.55 57.96
N GLU A 142 8.82 -15.93 57.53
CA GLU A 142 10.02 -15.73 58.35
C GLU A 142 9.74 -14.80 59.55
N MET A 143 8.95 -13.73 59.34
CA MET A 143 8.52 -12.82 60.41
C MET A 143 7.51 -13.48 61.36
N GLN A 144 6.56 -14.28 60.86
CA GLN A 144 5.60 -14.99 61.71
C GLN A 144 6.30 -16.00 62.61
N ALA A 145 7.22 -16.80 62.08
CA ALA A 145 8.04 -17.70 62.90
C ALA A 145 8.85 -16.93 63.97
N THR A 146 9.34 -15.73 63.66
CA THR A 146 10.02 -14.87 64.63
C THR A 146 9.07 -14.33 65.71
N ILE A 147 7.80 -14.07 65.37
CA ILE A 147 6.76 -13.69 66.35
C ILE A 147 6.47 -14.88 67.27
N ASP A 148 6.19 -16.05 66.70
CA ASP A 148 5.89 -17.29 67.45
C ASP A 148 7.02 -17.64 68.42
N ASP A 149 8.29 -17.53 68.00
CA ASP A 149 9.48 -17.74 68.85
C ASP A 149 9.57 -16.72 70.01
N LEU A 150 9.20 -15.47 69.77
CA LEU A 150 9.22 -14.40 70.79
C LEU A 150 8.04 -14.51 71.77
N GLU A 151 6.87 -14.93 71.29
CA GLU A 151 5.71 -15.25 72.13
C GLU A 151 6.03 -16.42 73.06
N HIS A 152 6.64 -17.49 72.55
CA HIS A 152 7.08 -18.62 73.38
C HIS A 152 8.14 -18.22 74.43
N GLN A 153 9.12 -17.37 74.05
CA GLN A 153 10.09 -16.84 75.01
C GLN A 153 9.45 -15.95 76.09
N LEU A 154 8.42 -15.19 75.74
CA LEU A 154 7.65 -14.38 76.68
C LEU A 154 6.89 -15.27 77.67
N ASP A 155 6.20 -16.31 77.19
CA ASP A 155 5.47 -17.27 78.03
C ASP A 155 6.42 -17.95 79.04
N VAL A 156 7.56 -18.48 78.58
CA VAL A 156 8.58 -19.09 79.46
C VAL A 156 9.11 -18.10 80.50
N SER A 157 9.33 -16.84 80.12
CA SER A 157 9.75 -15.77 81.04
C SER A 157 8.66 -15.43 82.07
N VAL A 158 7.40 -15.42 81.67
CA VAL A 158 6.25 -15.23 82.56
C VAL A 158 6.11 -16.39 83.54
N GLU A 159 6.25 -17.64 83.09
CA GLU A 159 6.24 -18.84 83.93
C GLU A 159 7.37 -18.81 84.98
N GLN A 160 8.60 -18.50 84.57
CA GLN A 160 9.72 -18.31 85.50
C GLN A 160 9.44 -17.19 86.51
N GLY A 161 8.83 -16.09 86.06
CA GLY A 161 8.39 -15.01 86.93
C GLY A 161 7.31 -15.43 87.94
N VAL A 162 6.38 -16.32 87.57
CA VAL A 162 5.39 -16.91 88.48
C VAL A 162 6.07 -17.81 89.50
N PHE A 163 6.95 -18.71 89.05
CA PHE A 163 7.67 -19.65 89.91
C PHE A 163 8.51 -18.92 90.98
N LEU A 164 9.30 -17.92 90.57
CA LEU A 164 10.12 -17.13 91.49
C LEU A 164 9.28 -16.34 92.50
N ARG A 165 8.07 -15.89 92.14
CA ARG A 165 7.14 -15.26 93.11
C ARG A 165 6.67 -16.28 94.15
N GLN A 166 6.24 -17.47 93.71
CA GLN A 166 5.82 -18.55 94.61
C GLN A 166 6.95 -18.97 95.57
N GLU A 167 8.19 -19.11 95.07
CA GLU A 167 9.34 -19.43 95.92
C GLU A 167 9.62 -18.32 96.96
N ASN A 168 9.50 -17.05 96.59
CA ASN A 168 9.63 -15.93 97.53
C ASN A 168 8.51 -15.95 98.59
N ASP A 169 7.27 -16.21 98.20
CA ASP A 169 6.13 -16.30 99.13
C ASP A 169 6.32 -17.46 100.12
N ASP A 170 6.76 -18.64 99.65
CA ASP A 170 7.11 -19.80 100.47
C ASP A 170 8.26 -19.49 101.45
N LEU A 171 9.31 -18.80 100.99
CA LEU A 171 10.43 -18.39 101.85
C LEU A 171 10.00 -17.37 102.91
N LEU A 172 9.14 -16.41 102.55
CA LEU A 172 8.56 -15.44 103.48
C LEU A 172 7.66 -16.13 104.53
N MET A 173 6.87 -17.13 104.12
CA MET A 173 6.08 -17.95 105.05
C MET A 173 6.98 -18.73 106.02
N ARG A 174 7.99 -19.45 105.52
CA ARG A 174 8.96 -20.19 106.37
C ARG A 174 9.72 -19.27 107.31
N LEU A 175 10.08 -18.07 106.87
CA LEU A 175 10.71 -17.05 107.72
C LEU A 175 9.77 -16.60 108.84
N ARG A 176 8.50 -16.33 108.53
CA ARG A 176 7.45 -15.96 109.49
C ARG A 176 7.13 -17.08 110.49
N GLU A 177 7.25 -18.34 110.08
CA GLU A 177 7.08 -19.51 110.95
C GLU A 177 8.29 -19.74 111.86
N SER A 178 9.50 -19.56 111.32
CA SER A 178 10.77 -19.72 112.08
C SER A 178 10.96 -18.62 113.12
N PHE A 179 10.55 -17.39 112.82
CA PHE A 179 10.54 -16.26 113.75
C PHE A 179 9.13 -16.08 114.34
N GLY A 180 8.75 -17.01 115.22
CA GLY A 180 7.41 -17.11 115.78
C GLY A 180 6.85 -15.81 116.35
N GLY A 181 5.89 -15.20 115.63
CA GLY A 181 4.90 -14.27 116.17
C GLY A 181 5.41 -12.87 116.55
N GLY A 182 5.75 -12.03 115.57
CA GLY A 182 5.88 -10.58 115.77
C GLY A 182 5.67 -9.79 114.47
N PRO A 183 4.98 -8.63 114.50
CA PRO A 183 4.80 -7.79 113.32
C PRO A 183 6.08 -6.98 113.05
N ALA A 184 7.06 -7.61 112.39
CA ALA A 184 8.18 -6.90 111.81
C ALA A 184 7.68 -6.06 110.61
N THR A 185 7.68 -4.74 110.76
CA THR A 185 7.36 -3.79 109.69
C THR A 185 8.47 -3.79 108.64
N VAL A 186 8.42 -4.74 107.71
CA VAL A 186 9.30 -4.75 106.54
C VAL A 186 8.77 -3.71 105.55
N ASN A 187 9.52 -2.61 105.38
CA ASN A 187 9.21 -1.61 104.37
C ASN A 187 9.15 -2.27 102.98
N PRO A 188 8.13 -1.98 102.15
CA PRO A 188 8.20 -2.35 100.74
C PRO A 188 9.36 -1.58 100.09
N LEU A 189 10.33 -2.29 99.52
CA LEU A 189 11.37 -1.66 98.72
C LEU A 189 10.72 -1.05 97.46
N PRO A 190 11.11 0.18 97.07
CA PRO A 190 10.49 0.84 95.93
C PRO A 190 10.86 0.15 94.62
N MET A 191 9.85 -0.40 93.94
CA MET A 191 9.94 -0.92 92.57
C MET A 191 10.04 0.24 91.54
N ASP A 192 11.11 1.02 91.63
CA ASP A 192 11.45 2.10 90.70
C ASP A 192 12.70 1.74 89.85
N SER A 193 12.72 0.50 89.34
CA SER A 193 13.69 0.06 88.34
C SER A 193 13.38 0.69 86.98
N LYS A 194 13.72 1.98 86.83
CA LYS A 194 13.70 2.68 85.53
C LYS A 194 14.65 1.99 84.55
N LEU A 195 14.11 1.07 83.74
CA LEU A 195 14.76 0.51 82.57
C LEU A 195 15.06 1.63 81.58
N LYS A 196 16.30 2.10 81.62
CA LYS A 196 16.84 3.11 80.71
C LYS A 196 17.10 2.44 79.37
N TYR A 197 16.09 2.42 78.49
CA TYR A 197 16.27 2.01 77.10
C TYR A 197 17.41 2.82 76.46
N GLY A 198 18.44 2.10 76.02
CA GLY A 198 19.56 2.68 75.29
C GLY A 198 19.07 3.25 73.97
N THR A 199 19.27 4.55 73.78
CA THR A 199 19.01 5.25 72.51
C THR A 199 20.27 5.25 71.66
N ASP A 200 20.73 4.06 71.29
CA ASP A 200 21.79 3.94 70.29
C ASP A 200 21.21 4.10 68.89
N LYS A 201 21.63 5.19 68.25
CA LYS A 201 21.39 5.44 66.83
C LYS A 201 22.37 4.62 66.00
N THR A 202 21.97 4.33 64.76
CA THR A 202 22.73 3.59 63.73
C THR A 202 22.87 2.09 64.07
N VAL A 203 22.58 1.15 63.17
CA VAL A 203 22.98 1.06 61.75
C VAL A 203 21.94 0.28 60.91
N ASN A 204 21.79 0.64 59.62
CA ASN A 204 21.15 -0.09 58.50
C ASN A 204 19.63 -0.40 58.55
N SER A 205 18.85 0.47 57.92
CA SER A 205 17.61 0.07 57.22
C SER A 205 17.94 -0.31 55.76
N PRO A 206 17.32 -1.35 55.17
CA PRO A 206 17.46 -1.64 53.74
C PRO A 206 16.71 -0.60 52.89
N PRO A 207 17.16 -0.33 51.64
CA PRO A 207 16.65 0.79 50.85
C PRO A 207 15.21 0.57 50.36
N THR A 208 14.37 1.60 50.57
CA THR A 208 13.03 1.69 49.98
C THR A 208 13.09 1.87 48.46
N SER A 209 12.02 1.42 47.78
CA SER A 209 11.92 1.39 46.30
C SER A 209 12.07 2.77 45.63
N PRO A 210 12.54 2.84 44.37
CA PRO A 210 12.80 4.10 43.68
C PRO A 210 11.52 4.89 43.35
N THR A 211 11.64 6.21 43.52
CA THR A 211 10.61 7.22 43.31
C THR A 211 10.11 7.27 41.86
N SER A 212 8.78 7.31 41.67
CA SER A 212 8.20 7.63 40.36
C SER A 212 8.44 9.11 40.02
N LYS A 213 9.09 9.37 38.88
CA LYS A 213 9.19 10.72 38.33
C LYS A 213 7.98 10.99 37.43
N GLN A 214 6.89 11.48 38.02
CA GLN A 214 5.87 12.19 37.25
C GLN A 214 6.46 13.53 36.78
N SER A 215 6.88 13.59 35.51
CA SER A 215 7.26 14.83 34.86
C SER A 215 6.03 15.45 34.22
N ALA A 216 5.41 16.40 34.92
CA ALA A 216 4.34 17.20 34.34
C ALA A 216 4.90 18.16 33.29
N ARG A 217 4.42 18.07 32.04
CA ARG A 217 4.49 19.16 31.07
C ARG A 217 3.07 19.63 30.76
N SER A 218 2.75 20.83 31.23
CA SER A 218 1.51 21.55 30.90
C SER A 218 1.85 22.92 30.30
N THR A 219 1.68 23.03 28.98
CA THR A 219 1.64 24.26 28.14
C THR A 219 1.37 23.77 26.70
N SER A 220 0.51 24.36 25.86
CA SER A 220 -0.41 25.49 26.04
C SER A 220 -1.33 25.61 24.80
N CYS A 221 -2.60 26.00 25.02
CA CYS A 221 -3.46 26.84 24.16
C CYS A 221 -3.47 26.65 22.60
N GLY A 222 -4.54 26.03 22.08
CA GLY A 222 -5.35 26.41 20.90
C GLY A 222 -4.72 26.62 19.49
N PRO A 223 -5.54 26.97 18.45
CA PRO A 223 -7.00 27.14 18.43
C PRO A 223 -7.75 26.31 17.33
N GLU A 224 -9.07 26.50 17.30
CA GLU A 224 -10.09 26.31 16.25
C GLU A 224 -9.73 25.71 14.85
N CYS A 225 -10.53 24.72 14.44
CA CYS A 225 -11.39 24.72 13.23
C CYS A 225 -12.33 23.51 13.35
N SER A 226 -13.67 23.61 13.44
CA SER A 226 -14.67 24.19 12.52
C SER A 226 -14.97 23.33 11.28
N LEU A 227 -16.29 23.10 11.09
CA LEU A 227 -17.02 22.69 9.88
C LEU A 227 -17.18 21.18 9.55
N MET A 228 -18.48 20.81 9.55
CA MET A 228 -19.20 19.76 8.79
C MET A 228 -18.89 18.29 9.06
#